data_AF-A0A137QZP8-F1
#
_entry.id   AF-A0A137QZP8-F1
#
_cell.length_a   1.000
_cell.length_b   1.000
_cell.length_c   1.000
_cell.angle_alpha   90.00
_cell.angle_beta   90.00
_cell.angle_gamma   90.00
#
_symmetry.space_group_name_H-M   'P 1'
#
loop_
_entity.id
_entity.type
_entity.pdbx_description
1 polymer ?
#
loop_
_entity_poly.entity_id
_entity_poly.type
_entity_poly.pdbx_seq_one_letter_code
_entity_poly.pdbx_strand_id
1 'polypeptide(L)' 'FCRSCEMCAQMKALTTKLRGEIHLLPIPTKLWNSIGMDFISPFSELKGHDYL' A
#
# COMPACT_ATOMS: atom_id res chain seq x y z
N PHE A 1 -28.74 15.38 -5.05
CA PHE A 1 -29.01 14.10 -5.74
C PHE A 1 -27.78 13.20 -5.82
N CYS A 2 -26.70 13.57 -6.53
CA CYS A 2 -25.53 12.67 -6.65
C CYS A 2 -24.81 12.35 -5.33
N ARG A 3 -24.77 13.28 -4.37
CA ARG A 3 -24.14 13.06 -3.05
C ARG A 3 -24.97 12.20 -2.08
N SER A 4 -26.27 12.08 -2.34
CA SER A 4 -27.23 11.33 -1.51
C SER A 4 -27.64 10.00 -2.14
N CYS A 5 -27.12 9.67 -3.32
CA CYS A 5 -27.37 8.42 -4.02
C CYS A 5 -26.28 7.42 -3.65
N GLU A 6 -26.65 6.33 -3.00
CA GLU A 6 -25.75 5.28 -2.53
C GLU A 6 -24.97 4.64 -3.70
N MET A 7 -25.67 4.25 -4.75
CA MET A 7 -25.08 3.65 -5.95
C MET A 7 -24.01 4.55 -6.58
N CYS A 8 -24.25 5.87 -6.63
CA CYS A 8 -23.28 6.83 -7.13
C CYS A 8 -22.07 6.99 -6.21
N ALA A 9 -22.25 6.86 -4.90
CA ALA A 9 -21.15 6.97 -3.93
C ALA A 9 -20.22 5.75 -3.97
N GLN A 10 -20.75 4.55 -4.25
CA GLN A 10 -19.98 3.32 -4.32
C GLN A 10 -19.29 3.13 -5.68
N MET A 11 -19.96 3.44 -6.80
CA MET A 11 -19.42 3.16 -8.13
C MET A 11 -18.47 4.22 -8.66
N LYS A 12 -18.56 5.47 -8.17
CA LYS A 12 -17.70 6.55 -8.67
C LYS A 12 -16.37 6.55 -7.92
N ALA A 13 -15.28 6.62 -8.68
CA ALA A 13 -13.95 6.79 -8.10
C ALA A 13 -13.87 8.10 -7.31
N LEU A 14 -13.19 8.05 -6.16
CA LEU A 14 -12.85 9.24 -5.39
C LEU A 14 -11.81 10.06 -6.14
N THR A 15 -12.13 11.30 -6.49
CA THR A 15 -11.21 12.20 -7.20
C THR A 15 -10.52 13.22 -6.28
N THR A 16 -10.85 13.22 -4.99
CA THR A 16 -10.20 14.08 -4.00
C THR A 16 -8.88 13.48 -3.55
N LYS A 17 -7.87 14.33 -3.36
CA LYS A 17 -6.58 13.92 -2.79
C LYS A 17 -6.77 13.22 -1.45
N LEU A 18 -5.98 12.17 -1.18
CA LEU A 18 -5.94 11.53 0.14
C LEU A 18 -5.70 12.59 1.22
N ARG A 19 -6.51 12.54 2.29
CA ARG A 19 -6.32 13.43 3.43
C ARG A 19 -5.21 12.87 4.33
N GLY A 20 -4.27 13.72 4.73
CA GLY A 20 -3.16 13.39 5.61
C GLY A 20 -1.80 13.46 4.92
N GLU A 21 -0.75 13.69 5.71
CA GLU A 21 0.64 13.56 5.26
C GLU A 21 1.09 12.10 5.35
N ILE A 22 1.94 11.70 4.40
CA ILE A 22 2.60 10.40 4.43
C ILE A 22 3.62 10.46 5.58
N HIS A 23 3.32 9.76 6.67
CA HIS A 23 4.26 9.64 7.79
C HIS A 23 5.33 8.61 7.40
N LEU A 24 6.46 9.10 6.93
CA LEU A 24 7.61 8.27 6.62
C LEU A 24 8.18 7.65 7.90
N LEU A 25 8.74 6.45 7.78
CA LEU A 25 9.49 5.84 8.88
C LEU A 25 10.73 6.70 9.20
N PRO A 26 11.07 6.86 10.49
CA PRO A 26 12.26 7.60 10.87
C PRO A 26 13.52 6.91 10.35
N ILE A 27 14.52 7.71 9.97
CA ILE A 27 15.83 7.19 9.53
C ILE A 27 16.51 6.50 10.73
N PRO A 28 16.90 5.22 10.61
CA PRO A 28 17.60 4.53 11.69
C PRO A 28 18.96 5.17 11.96
N THR A 29 19.27 5.44 13.23
CA THR A 29 20.55 6.06 13.66
C THR A 29 21.61 5.05 14.07
N LYS A 30 21.25 3.77 14.17
CA LYS A 30 22.13 2.65 14.53
C LYS A 30 21.84 1.48 13.60
N LEU A 31 22.87 0.66 13.36
CA LEU A 31 22.71 -0.60 12.66
C LEU A 31 21.64 -1.46 13.37
N TRP A 32 20.77 -2.10 12.59
CA TRP A 32 19.73 -3.02 13.06
C TRP A 32 18.62 -2.41 13.96
N ASN A 33 18.51 -1.08 14.06
CA ASN A 33 17.44 -0.44 14.86
C ASN A 33 16.04 -0.54 14.23
N SER A 34 15.96 -0.72 12.91
CA SER A 34 14.71 -0.89 12.17
C SER A 34 15.01 -1.55 10.83
N ILE A 35 14.12 -2.44 10.37
CA ILE A 35 14.21 -3.15 9.10
C ILE A 35 12.82 -3.10 8.47
N GLY A 36 12.71 -2.52 7.28
CA GLY A 36 11.54 -2.70 6.42
C GLY A 36 11.73 -3.95 5.57
N MET A 37 10.78 -4.89 5.66
CA MET A 37 10.76 -6.08 4.81
C MET A 37 9.46 -6.08 4.02
N ASP A 38 9.56 -6.43 2.74
CA ASP A 38 8.42 -6.60 1.84
C ASP A 38 8.63 -7.87 1.02
N PHE A 39 7.53 -8.51 0.62
CA PHE A 39 7.59 -9.71 -0.21
C PHE A 39 7.29 -9.34 -1.65
N ILE A 40 8.16 -9.74 -2.56
CA ILE A 40 7.91 -9.64 -3.99
C ILE A 40 7.44 -11.00 -4.48
N SER A 41 6.28 -11.06 -5.11
CA SER A 41 5.67 -12.27 -5.68
C SER A 41 4.61 -11.84 -6.70
N PRO A 42 4.36 -12.59 -7.78
CA PRO A 42 4.94 -13.91 -8.08
C PRO A 42 6.20 -13.84 -8.94
N PHE A 43 7.23 -14.59 -8.56
CA PHE A 43 8.38 -14.88 -9.41
C PHE A 43 8.13 -16.14 -10.26
N SER A 44 9.00 -16.39 -11.23
CA SER A 44 8.99 -17.69 -11.92
C SER A 44 9.35 -18.79 -10.93
N GLU A 45 8.56 -19.86 -10.91
CA GLU A 45 8.75 -20.97 -9.98
C GLU A 45 10.12 -21.64 -10.19
N LEU A 46 10.92 -21.71 -9.13
CA LEU A 46 12.18 -22.42 -9.10
C LEU A 46 12.15 -23.39 -7.91
N LYS A 47 12.20 -24.70 -8.20
CA LYS A 47 12.15 -25.77 -7.18
C LYS A 47 10.93 -25.70 -6.25
N GLY A 48 9.77 -25.24 -6.73
CA GLY A 48 8.55 -25.14 -5.92
C GLY A 48 8.37 -23.81 -5.16
N HIS A 49 9.20 -22.81 -5.45
CA HIS A 49 9.13 -21.49 -4.79
C HIS A 49 9.07 -20.37 -5.82
N ASP A 50 8.23 -19.36 -5.57
CA ASP A 50 7.99 -18.19 -6.41
C ASP A 50 8.08 -16.86 -5.62
N TYR A 51 8.73 -16.89 -4.46
CA TYR A 51 8.95 -15.74 -3.58
C TYR A 51 10.41 -15.73 -3.07
N LEU A 52 10.89 -14.56 -2.61
CA LEU A 52 12.19 -14.36 -1.97
C LEU A 52 12.04 -14.12 -0.46
#